data_AF-A0A9P5MRN1-F1
#
_entry.id   AF-A0A9P5MRN1-F1
#
_cell.length_a   1.000
_cell.length_b   1.000
_cell.length_c   1.000
_cell.angle_alpha   90.00
_cell.angle_beta   90.00
_cell.angle_gamma   90.00
#
_symmetry.space_group_name_H-M   'P 1'
#
loop_
_entity.id
_entity.type
_entity.pdbx_description
1 polymer ?
#
loop_
_entity_poly.entity_id
_entity_poly.type
_entity_poly.pdbx_seq_one_letter_code
_entity_poly.pdbx_strand_id
1 'polypeptide(L)'
;MFLQSLYTRSQPLQKSHDHAVTRVGTRPIVLCSYLSYLLAKYITFHVTVNRGHVALVLLQEGNLSFYLQIPLTVIHSVCLKPRKYLLFLGWCILGDEGILALEHEGDEINTDGDLDDQGIYHYVPAGNLDLVHAVDPEVIKTRTTVPSETTHMCDDSEFHTDLVQCDVCCPWTGHLGPYGAGLHIIPHKRGSEWFRLIVENRPSYNEEVTALRDINDIRNGVFVSIMLHHGIDAGHAAILKTPNHILKTKDIPPRHRRKNMREDVSYPTHRRYTLQWLDQDKPPMHLIPNNIDAAFKKHTKKPKPSDLLLHYNYGATAIRCWGLGTEVLQNRANPPRPSLPIPHPTAGNSTAGAGAVTRESVESEGQATWDEDDVMLFFLRNSSTAKERHFKKVAEDTRRIEQWRGGVPQDSV
;
A
#
# COMPACT_ATOMS: atom_id res chain seq x y z
N MET A 1 -34.42 3.54 -47.63
CA MET A 1 -33.32 3.30 -48.58
C MET A 1 -32.32 2.40 -47.87
N PHE A 2 -32.24 1.11 -48.27
CA PHE A 2 -31.31 0.04 -47.90
C PHE A 2 -30.96 -0.12 -46.39
N LEU A 3 -31.38 -1.20 -45.70
CA LEU A 3 -30.90 -2.57 -45.89
C LEU A 3 -31.96 -3.60 -45.50
N GLN A 4 -32.07 -4.66 -46.31
CA GLN A 4 -32.98 -5.78 -46.17
C GLN A 4 -32.16 -7.08 -46.21
N SER A 5 -32.48 -8.02 -45.31
CA SER A 5 -32.49 -9.47 -45.51
C SER A 5 -31.22 -10.22 -45.93
N LEU A 6 -30.74 -11.10 -45.05
CA LEU A 6 -30.34 -12.46 -45.42
C LEU A 6 -30.89 -13.46 -44.39
N TYR A 7 -32.02 -14.06 -44.72
CA TYR A 7 -32.58 -15.24 -44.07
C TYR A 7 -32.56 -16.37 -45.11
N THR A 8 -31.65 -17.33 -44.97
CA THR A 8 -31.51 -18.42 -45.94
C THR A 8 -32.38 -19.60 -45.51
N ARG A 9 -33.42 -19.86 -46.30
CA ARG A 9 -34.25 -21.07 -46.31
C ARG A 9 -33.47 -22.24 -46.91
N SER A 10 -33.45 -23.39 -46.25
CA SER A 10 -33.15 -24.69 -46.84
C SER A 10 -34.43 -25.54 -46.91
N GLN A 11 -34.70 -26.12 -48.07
CA GLN A 11 -35.84 -27.01 -48.35
C GLN A 11 -35.56 -28.47 -47.97
N PRO A 12 -36.61 -29.31 -47.80
CA PRO A 12 -36.48 -30.69 -47.35
C PRO A 12 -36.33 -31.67 -48.51
N LEU A 13 -35.56 -32.75 -48.27
CA LEU A 13 -35.49 -33.91 -49.15
C LEU A 13 -36.04 -35.14 -48.40
N GLN A 14 -36.94 -35.85 -49.07
CA GLN A 14 -37.76 -36.92 -48.52
C GLN A 14 -37.16 -38.30 -48.88
N LYS A 15 -37.05 -39.16 -47.86
CA LYS A 15 -37.11 -40.65 -47.82
C LYS A 15 -36.13 -41.52 -48.63
N SER A 16 -35.41 -42.39 -47.92
CA SER A 16 -35.59 -43.85 -48.03
C SER A 16 -35.28 -44.56 -46.70
N HIS A 17 -36.06 -45.60 -46.41
CA HIS A 17 -35.89 -46.52 -45.29
C HIS A 17 -34.64 -47.39 -45.49
N ASP A 18 -33.93 -47.71 -44.42
CA ASP A 18 -33.57 -49.09 -44.09
C ASP A 18 -33.15 -49.27 -42.63
N HIS A 19 -33.49 -50.45 -42.11
CA HIS A 19 -33.35 -50.89 -40.73
C HIS A 19 -31.89 -51.16 -40.32
N ALA A 20 -31.48 -50.60 -39.18
CA ALA A 20 -30.50 -51.25 -38.30
C ALA A 20 -30.73 -50.78 -36.85
N VAL A 21 -31.18 -51.71 -36.01
CA VAL A 21 -31.27 -51.53 -34.56
C VAL A 21 -29.86 -51.58 -33.99
N THR A 22 -29.34 -50.44 -33.53
CA THR A 22 -28.13 -50.38 -32.70
C THR A 22 -28.45 -49.61 -31.43
N ARG A 23 -28.18 -50.25 -30.28
CA ARG A 23 -28.45 -49.73 -28.94
C ARG A 23 -27.79 -48.35 -28.76
N VAL A 24 -28.62 -47.32 -28.60
CA VAL A 24 -28.22 -45.97 -28.22
C VAL A 24 -27.88 -45.97 -26.73
N GLY A 25 -26.59 -46.03 -26.41
CA GLY A 25 -26.06 -45.70 -25.09
C GLY A 25 -26.02 -44.18 -24.94
N THR A 26 -26.87 -43.66 -24.06
CA THR A 26 -26.94 -42.27 -23.60
C THR A 26 -25.56 -41.67 -23.25
N ARG A 27 -25.15 -40.61 -23.97
CA ARG A 27 -24.12 -39.66 -23.50
C ARG A 27 -24.52 -38.20 -23.81
N PRO A 28 -25.30 -37.52 -22.94
CA PRO A 28 -25.63 -36.10 -23.12
C PRO A 28 -24.78 -35.12 -22.27
N ILE A 29 -23.60 -35.50 -21.76
CA ILE A 29 -22.90 -34.70 -20.72
C ILE A 29 -21.79 -33.77 -21.27
N VAL A 30 -21.29 -33.95 -22.50
CA VAL A 30 -20.08 -33.24 -22.97
C VAL A 30 -20.35 -31.84 -23.56
N LEU A 31 -21.55 -31.57 -24.08
CA LEU A 31 -21.88 -30.26 -24.67
C LEU A 31 -22.13 -29.17 -23.62
N CYS A 32 -22.62 -29.54 -22.42
CA CYS A 32 -22.91 -28.57 -21.36
C CYS A 32 -21.64 -28.03 -20.70
N SER A 33 -20.58 -28.84 -20.58
CA SER A 33 -19.31 -28.41 -20.01
C SER A 33 -18.54 -27.46 -20.94
N TYR A 34 -18.60 -27.65 -22.26
CA TYR A 34 -17.91 -26.78 -23.22
C TYR A 34 -18.56 -25.40 -23.33
N LEU A 35 -19.90 -25.33 -23.30
CA LEU A 35 -20.62 -24.06 -23.25
C LEU A 35 -20.44 -23.35 -21.91
N SER A 36 -20.39 -24.08 -20.79
CA SER A 36 -20.09 -23.51 -19.47
C SER A 36 -18.66 -22.98 -19.40
N TYR A 37 -17.69 -23.67 -20.02
CA TYR A 37 -16.30 -23.21 -20.11
C TYR A 37 -16.16 -21.97 -21.01
N LEU A 38 -16.85 -21.93 -22.16
CA LEU A 38 -16.87 -20.75 -23.02
C LEU A 38 -17.60 -19.58 -22.34
N LEU A 39 -18.73 -19.80 -21.68
CA LEU A 39 -19.44 -18.77 -20.93
C LEU A 39 -18.61 -18.26 -19.74
N ALA A 40 -17.93 -19.14 -19.00
CA ALA A 40 -17.02 -18.75 -17.92
C ALA A 40 -15.81 -17.96 -18.44
N LYS A 41 -15.31 -18.26 -19.66
CA LYS A 41 -14.27 -17.47 -20.32
C LYS A 41 -14.79 -16.11 -20.84
N TYR A 42 -16.10 -15.99 -21.05
CA TYR A 42 -16.77 -14.78 -21.57
C TYR A 42 -17.42 -13.89 -20.51
N ILE A 43 -17.54 -14.33 -19.25
CA ILE A 43 -17.85 -13.41 -18.14
C ILE A 43 -16.55 -12.71 -17.77
N THR A 44 -16.06 -11.88 -18.68
CA THR A 44 -14.94 -11.00 -18.45
C THR A 44 -15.42 -9.96 -17.43
N PHE A 45 -14.82 -9.96 -16.24
CA PHE A 45 -15.12 -8.93 -15.26
C PHE A 45 -14.69 -7.59 -15.85
N HIS A 46 -15.65 -6.70 -16.09
CA HIS A 46 -15.37 -5.38 -16.63
C HIS A 46 -15.00 -4.43 -15.49
N VAL A 47 -13.74 -3.99 -15.48
CA VAL A 47 -13.31 -2.86 -14.66
C VAL A 47 -14.17 -1.66 -15.05
N THR A 48 -14.95 -1.15 -14.11
CA THR A 48 -15.81 0.02 -14.33
C THR A 48 -15.06 1.26 -13.86
N VAL A 49 -14.82 2.21 -14.77
CA VAL A 49 -14.05 3.43 -14.47
C VAL A 49 -14.99 4.63 -14.35
N ASN A 50 -14.94 5.33 -13.22
CA ASN A 50 -15.69 6.56 -13.01
C ASN A 50 -15.24 7.65 -14.00
N ARG A 51 -16.15 8.54 -14.38
CA ARG A 51 -15.80 9.73 -15.16
C ARG A 51 -14.76 10.57 -14.40
N GLY A 52 -13.81 11.15 -15.13
CA GLY A 52 -12.66 11.88 -14.58
C GLY A 52 -11.58 10.98 -13.98
N HIS A 53 -11.64 9.67 -14.18
CA HIS A 53 -10.69 8.70 -13.64
C HIS A 53 -10.11 7.81 -14.73
N VAL A 54 -9.00 7.14 -14.39
CA VAL A 54 -8.43 6.02 -15.15
C VAL A 54 -8.32 4.79 -14.26
N ALA A 55 -8.20 3.62 -14.87
CA ALA A 55 -7.79 2.40 -14.18
C ALA A 55 -6.38 1.97 -14.59
N LEU A 56 -5.57 1.58 -13.62
CA LEU A 56 -4.32 0.86 -13.83
C LEU A 56 -4.46 -0.56 -13.27
N VAL A 57 -4.64 -1.54 -14.15
CA VAL A 57 -4.72 -2.96 -13.80
C VAL A 57 -3.30 -3.50 -13.55
N LEU A 58 -3.10 -4.06 -12.36
CA LEU A 58 -1.80 -4.54 -11.89
C LEU A 58 -1.74 -6.07 -11.87
N LEU A 59 -2.82 -6.73 -11.45
CA LEU A 59 -2.95 -8.18 -11.44
C LEU A 59 -4.33 -8.59 -11.92
N GLN A 60 -4.40 -9.72 -12.62
CA GLN A 60 -5.65 -10.35 -13.02
C GLN A 60 -5.56 -11.86 -12.76
N GLU A 61 -6.57 -12.42 -12.09
CA GLU A 61 -6.65 -13.84 -11.78
C GLU A 61 -8.09 -14.32 -12.01
N GLY A 62 -8.29 -15.01 -13.13
CA GLY A 62 -9.63 -15.38 -13.58
C GLY A 62 -10.52 -14.15 -13.72
N ASN A 63 -11.56 -14.06 -12.88
CA ASN A 63 -12.54 -12.97 -12.87
C ASN A 63 -12.25 -11.91 -11.80
N LEU A 64 -11.14 -12.04 -11.07
CA LEU A 64 -10.71 -11.06 -10.08
C LEU A 64 -9.59 -10.20 -10.67
N SER A 65 -9.54 -8.94 -10.26
CA SER A 65 -8.48 -8.03 -10.69
C SER A 65 -8.11 -7.10 -9.55
N PHE A 66 -6.82 -6.88 -9.38
CA PHE A 66 -6.28 -5.82 -8.53
C PHE A 66 -5.86 -4.66 -9.42
N TYR A 67 -6.44 -3.49 -9.17
CA TYR A 67 -6.21 -2.30 -9.97
C TYR A 67 -6.30 -1.03 -9.11
N LEU A 68 -5.75 0.05 -9.64
CA LEU A 68 -5.92 1.39 -9.07
C LEU A 68 -6.98 2.15 -9.88
N GLN A 69 -7.90 2.82 -9.20
CA GLN A 69 -8.81 3.78 -9.83
C GLN A 69 -8.42 5.20 -9.44
N ILE A 70 -7.78 5.93 -10.36
CA ILE A 70 -7.04 7.16 -10.04
C ILE A 70 -7.74 8.35 -10.69
N PRO A 71 -8.04 9.44 -9.95
CA PRO A 71 -8.54 10.66 -10.54
C PRO A 71 -7.51 11.29 -11.49
N LEU A 72 -7.94 11.66 -12.69
CA LEU A 72 -7.08 12.35 -13.67
C LEU A 72 -6.53 13.65 -13.10
N THR A 73 -7.34 14.40 -12.35
CA THR A 73 -6.94 15.66 -11.68
C THR A 73 -5.71 15.46 -10.79
N VAL A 74 -5.65 14.34 -10.06
CA VAL A 74 -4.50 13.98 -9.24
C VAL A 74 -3.28 13.73 -10.11
N ILE A 75 -3.39 12.86 -11.13
CA ILE A 75 -2.26 12.50 -12.02
C ILE A 75 -1.65 13.75 -12.66
N HIS A 76 -2.48 14.59 -13.28
CA HIS A 76 -2.02 15.82 -13.93
C HIS A 76 -1.40 16.81 -12.92
N SER A 77 -1.85 16.78 -11.66
CA SER A 77 -1.28 17.62 -10.61
C SER A 77 0.09 17.13 -10.13
N VAL A 78 0.39 15.82 -10.17
CA VAL A 78 1.61 15.25 -9.58
C VAL A 78 2.68 14.90 -10.62
N CYS A 79 2.31 14.74 -11.89
CA CYS A 79 3.25 14.41 -12.96
C CYS A 79 2.86 15.05 -14.30
N LEU A 80 3.86 15.59 -15.00
CA LEU A 80 3.73 16.16 -16.34
C LEU A 80 3.73 15.10 -17.45
N LYS A 81 3.92 13.83 -17.10
CA LYS A 81 3.95 12.67 -18.01
C LYS A 81 3.02 11.58 -17.49
N PRO A 82 1.70 11.72 -17.71
CA PRO A 82 0.67 10.88 -17.09
C PRO A 82 0.84 9.37 -17.31
N ARG A 83 1.10 8.90 -18.54
CA ARG A 83 1.35 7.46 -18.80
C ARG A 83 2.60 6.94 -18.10
N LYS A 84 3.67 7.73 -18.13
CA LYS A 84 4.91 7.42 -17.43
C LYS A 84 4.73 7.33 -15.92
N TYR A 85 3.82 8.13 -15.37
CA TYR A 85 3.42 8.05 -13.97
C TYR A 85 2.66 6.75 -13.65
N LEU A 86 1.78 6.27 -14.53
CA LEU A 86 1.16 4.95 -14.38
C LEU A 86 2.19 3.82 -14.36
N LEU A 87 3.18 3.87 -15.26
CA LEU A 87 4.29 2.91 -15.26
C LEU A 87 5.06 2.96 -13.94
N PHE A 88 5.34 4.16 -13.42
CA PHE A 88 5.98 4.36 -12.13
C PHE A 88 5.19 3.76 -10.96
N LEU A 89 3.86 3.93 -10.94
CA LEU A 89 3.01 3.34 -9.92
C LEU A 89 3.04 1.81 -9.96
N GLY A 90 2.96 1.22 -11.15
CA GLY A 90 3.05 -0.24 -11.31
C GLY A 90 4.37 -0.79 -10.78
N TRP A 91 5.49 -0.15 -11.12
CA TRP A 91 6.81 -0.49 -10.59
C TRP A 91 6.93 -0.30 -9.07
N CYS A 92 6.43 0.81 -8.52
CA CYS A 92 6.42 1.02 -7.07
C CYS A 92 5.63 -0.06 -6.35
N ILE A 93 4.48 -0.48 -6.89
CA ILE A 93 3.61 -1.47 -6.25
C ILE A 93 4.13 -2.89 -6.42
N LEU A 94 4.46 -3.31 -7.63
CA LEU A 94 4.87 -4.70 -7.89
C LEU A 94 6.36 -4.95 -7.62
N GLY A 95 7.20 -3.92 -7.71
CA GLY A 95 8.64 -4.03 -7.48
C GLY A 95 9.47 -4.59 -8.62
N ASP A 96 8.80 -5.07 -9.67
CA ASP A 96 9.43 -5.57 -10.88
C ASP A 96 9.33 -4.57 -12.02
N GLU A 97 10.28 -4.63 -12.94
CA GLU A 97 10.23 -3.90 -14.21
C GLU A 97 9.10 -4.43 -15.09
N GLY A 98 8.55 -3.54 -15.91
CA GLY A 98 7.43 -3.85 -16.78
C GLY A 98 7.20 -2.77 -17.80
N ILE A 99 6.14 -2.95 -18.58
CA ILE A 99 5.67 -2.03 -19.59
C ILE A 99 4.24 -1.58 -19.28
N LEU A 100 3.81 -0.52 -19.93
CA LEU A 100 2.42 -0.09 -19.93
C LEU A 100 1.79 -0.55 -21.24
N ALA A 101 0.61 -1.15 -21.17
CA ALA A 101 -0.15 -1.63 -22.32
C ALA A 101 -1.63 -1.24 -22.20
N LEU A 102 -2.38 -1.36 -23.29
CA LEU A 102 -3.85 -1.18 -23.29
C LEU A 102 -4.60 -2.49 -22.98
N GLU A 103 -3.91 -3.63 -23.04
CA GLU A 103 -4.45 -4.97 -22.80
C GLU A 103 -3.45 -5.79 -21.98
N HIS A 104 -3.91 -6.84 -21.29
CA HIS A 104 -3.09 -7.62 -20.36
C HIS A 104 -1.87 -8.31 -21.00
N GLU A 105 -1.99 -8.68 -22.28
CA GLU A 105 -0.91 -9.26 -23.09
C GLU A 105 -0.59 -8.38 -24.31
N GLY A 106 -0.92 -7.08 -24.20
CA GLY A 106 -0.75 -6.12 -25.28
C GLY A 106 0.69 -5.63 -25.43
N ASP A 107 0.96 -5.01 -26.57
CA ASP A 107 2.23 -4.35 -26.83
C ASP A 107 2.43 -3.10 -25.96
N GLU A 108 3.69 -2.75 -25.71
CA GLU A 108 4.06 -1.54 -25.00
C GLU A 108 3.51 -0.30 -25.73
N ILE A 109 2.85 0.58 -24.98
CA ILE A 109 2.45 1.90 -25.48
C ILE A 109 3.47 2.97 -25.13
N ASN A 110 3.53 4.00 -25.99
CA ASN A 110 4.37 5.16 -25.75
C ASN A 110 3.98 5.87 -24.43
N THR A 111 4.96 5.99 -23.52
CA THR A 111 4.82 6.61 -22.19
C THR A 111 4.89 8.14 -22.20
N ASP A 112 5.24 8.76 -23.33
CA ASP A 112 5.22 10.23 -23.50
C ASP A 112 3.83 10.81 -23.84
N GLY A 113 2.81 9.96 -24.00
CA GLY A 113 1.43 10.35 -24.29
C GLY A 113 0.58 10.71 -23.05
N ASP A 114 -0.66 11.14 -23.33
CA ASP A 114 -1.65 11.54 -22.32
C ASP A 114 -2.64 10.40 -21.98
N LEU A 115 -3.42 10.55 -20.93
CA LEU A 115 -4.43 9.59 -20.51
C LEU A 115 -5.82 9.96 -21.02
N ASP A 116 -6.60 8.94 -21.38
CA ASP A 116 -7.97 9.09 -21.83
C ASP A 116 -8.92 8.99 -20.63
N ASP A 117 -9.99 9.80 -20.61
CA ASP A 117 -11.03 9.70 -19.58
C ASP A 117 -11.66 8.32 -19.62
N GLN A 118 -11.78 7.70 -18.44
CA GLN A 118 -12.21 6.31 -18.25
C GLN A 118 -11.29 5.27 -18.92
N GLY A 119 -10.07 5.64 -19.28
CA GLY A 119 -9.08 4.74 -19.87
C GLY A 119 -8.68 3.61 -18.91
N ILE A 120 -8.51 2.41 -19.46
CA ILE A 120 -8.01 1.23 -18.76
C ILE A 120 -6.62 0.92 -19.30
N TYR A 121 -5.64 0.92 -18.41
CA TYR A 121 -4.25 0.64 -18.72
C TYR A 121 -3.80 -0.58 -17.92
N HIS A 122 -2.91 -1.37 -18.49
CA HIS A 122 -2.36 -2.56 -17.87
C HIS A 122 -0.86 -2.37 -17.61
N TYR A 123 -0.43 -2.65 -16.40
CA TYR A 123 0.98 -2.84 -16.12
C TYR A 123 1.34 -4.31 -16.38
N VAL A 124 2.25 -4.55 -17.31
CA VAL A 124 2.67 -5.90 -17.71
C VAL A 124 4.13 -6.10 -17.28
N PRO A 125 4.41 -6.90 -16.24
CA PRO A 125 5.77 -7.20 -15.81
C PRO A 125 6.59 -7.85 -16.94
N ALA A 126 7.88 -7.52 -17.03
CA ALA A 126 8.75 -7.98 -18.13
C ALA A 126 9.08 -9.50 -18.09
N GLY A 127 8.65 -10.21 -17.04
CA GLY A 127 8.89 -11.64 -16.88
C GLY A 127 7.81 -12.31 -16.03
N ASN A 128 8.09 -13.54 -15.59
CA ASN A 128 7.23 -14.21 -14.60
C ASN A 128 7.23 -13.37 -13.33
N LEU A 129 6.07 -12.78 -13.02
CA LEU A 129 5.90 -11.91 -11.88
C LEU A 129 6.21 -12.66 -10.58
N ASP A 130 7.26 -12.24 -9.89
CA ASP A 130 7.56 -12.70 -8.54
C ASP A 130 7.02 -11.69 -7.54
N LEU A 131 5.87 -12.03 -6.95
CA LEU A 131 5.20 -11.16 -5.99
C LEU A 131 5.96 -11.02 -4.66
N VAL A 132 7.09 -11.70 -4.47
CA VAL A 132 8.01 -11.44 -3.35
C VAL A 132 8.45 -9.98 -3.31
N HIS A 133 8.51 -9.34 -4.47
CA HIS A 133 8.88 -7.94 -4.62
C HIS A 133 7.71 -6.99 -4.36
N ALA A 134 6.45 -7.46 -4.39
CA ALA A 134 5.31 -6.57 -4.29
C ALA A 134 5.20 -5.87 -2.93
N VAL A 135 4.57 -4.68 -2.91
CA VAL A 135 4.24 -3.99 -1.67
C VAL A 135 3.26 -4.87 -0.89
N ASP A 136 3.53 -5.02 0.40
CA ASP A 136 2.54 -5.58 1.32
C ASP A 136 1.67 -4.44 1.85
N PRO A 137 0.37 -4.38 1.52
CA PRO A 137 -0.53 -3.35 2.01
C PRO A 137 -0.59 -3.29 3.55
N GLU A 138 -0.27 -4.41 4.23
CA GLU A 138 -0.19 -4.44 5.69
C GLU A 138 0.86 -3.50 6.25
N VAL A 139 1.96 -3.19 5.54
CA VAL A 139 3.02 -2.30 6.05
C VAL A 139 2.45 -0.96 6.50
N ILE A 140 1.47 -0.45 5.74
CA ILE A 140 0.82 0.84 5.98
C ILE A 140 -0.55 0.72 6.64
N LYS A 141 -1.09 -0.50 6.86
CA LYS A 141 -2.34 -0.64 7.61
C LYS A 141 -2.15 -0.06 9.00
N THR A 142 -2.86 1.03 9.22
CA THR A 142 -2.99 1.87 10.42
C THR A 142 -1.86 1.68 11.42
N ARG A 143 -0.88 2.60 11.40
CA ARG A 143 -0.03 2.82 12.59
C ARG A 143 -1.01 2.95 13.75
N THR A 144 -0.87 2.11 14.78
CA THR A 144 -1.76 2.22 15.93
C THR A 144 -1.77 3.66 16.39
N THR A 145 -2.94 4.20 16.73
CA THR A 145 -3.12 5.54 17.30
C THR A 145 -2.37 5.75 18.61
N VAL A 146 -1.71 4.71 19.14
CA VAL A 146 -0.60 4.87 20.07
C VAL A 146 0.48 5.64 19.32
N PRO A 147 0.67 6.95 19.59
CA PRO A 147 1.83 7.67 19.09
C PRO A 147 2.99 6.77 19.46
N SER A 148 3.85 6.38 18.51
CA SER A 148 4.99 5.52 18.85
C SER A 148 5.60 6.16 20.09
N GLU A 149 5.55 5.47 21.24
CA GLU A 149 5.86 6.09 22.54
C GLU A 149 7.32 6.62 22.55
N THR A 150 8.07 6.27 21.51
CA THR A 150 9.42 6.69 21.18
C THR A 150 9.58 7.96 20.32
N THR A 151 8.56 8.52 19.65
CA THR A 151 8.77 9.63 18.68
C THR A 151 8.23 11.00 19.07
N HIS A 152 7.28 11.12 20.00
CA HIS A 152 6.65 12.42 20.26
C HIS A 152 7.27 13.25 21.38
N MET A 153 8.05 12.67 22.30
CA MET A 153 8.55 13.39 23.48
C MET A 153 9.94 12.94 24.01
N CYS A 154 10.48 11.78 23.59
CA CYS A 154 11.85 11.42 23.98
C CYS A 154 12.84 12.03 22.98
N ASP A 155 13.20 13.29 23.23
CA ASP A 155 14.34 13.98 22.60
C ASP A 155 15.64 13.15 22.64
N ASP A 156 15.70 12.13 23.51
CA ASP A 156 16.87 11.32 23.83
C ASP A 156 17.11 10.09 22.92
N SER A 157 16.28 9.85 21.89
CA SER A 157 16.62 8.77 20.95
C SER A 157 17.75 9.20 19.99
N GLU A 158 18.75 8.32 19.81
CA GLU A 158 19.83 8.55 18.84
C GLU A 158 19.29 8.81 17.43
N PHE A 159 18.20 8.13 17.06
CA PHE A 159 17.49 8.31 15.79
C PHE A 159 16.99 9.74 15.60
N HIS A 160 16.27 10.28 16.59
CA HIS A 160 15.76 11.65 16.53
C HIS A 160 16.90 12.67 16.46
N THR A 161 17.91 12.50 17.31
CA THR A 161 19.10 13.35 17.34
C THR A 161 19.79 13.37 15.97
N ASP A 162 19.95 12.20 15.36
CA ASP A 162 20.56 12.06 14.04
C ASP A 162 19.73 12.73 12.93
N LEU A 163 18.40 12.61 12.96
CA LEU A 163 17.51 13.29 12.02
C LEU A 163 17.59 14.82 12.15
N VAL A 164 17.53 15.35 13.38
CA VAL A 164 17.69 16.78 13.62
C VAL A 164 19.06 17.27 13.12
N GLN A 165 20.12 16.50 13.30
CA GLN A 165 21.44 16.83 12.74
C GLN A 165 21.49 16.80 11.22
N CYS A 166 20.76 15.88 10.58
CA CYS A 166 20.72 15.70 9.12
C CYS A 166 19.86 16.76 8.40
N ASP A 167 18.71 17.10 8.98
CA ASP A 167 17.66 17.89 8.34
C ASP A 167 17.58 19.32 8.89
N VAL A 168 17.97 19.55 10.16
CA VAL A 168 17.92 20.82 10.92
C VAL A 168 16.51 21.35 11.19
N CYS A 169 15.60 21.16 10.25
CA CYS A 169 14.20 21.58 10.27
C CYS A 169 13.41 20.65 9.35
N CYS A 170 12.08 20.77 9.33
CA CYS A 170 11.29 20.00 8.38
C CYS A 170 11.72 20.34 6.93
N PRO A 171 12.19 19.36 6.12
CA PRO A 171 12.75 19.65 4.81
C PRO A 171 11.77 20.36 3.86
N TRP A 172 10.46 20.14 4.01
CA TRP A 172 9.42 20.75 3.17
C TRP A 172 8.93 22.09 3.71
N THR A 173 8.65 22.21 5.01
CA THR A 173 8.02 23.42 5.56
C THR A 173 9.00 24.40 6.21
N GLY A 174 10.20 23.96 6.59
CA GLY A 174 11.18 24.75 7.31
C GLY A 174 10.89 24.93 8.81
N HIS A 175 9.84 24.31 9.35
CA HIS A 175 9.51 24.36 10.78
C HIS A 175 10.61 23.70 11.63
N LEU A 176 10.89 24.29 12.79
CA LEU A 176 11.96 23.89 13.70
C LEU A 176 11.49 22.88 14.78
N GLY A 177 12.50 22.31 15.44
CA GLY A 177 12.46 21.41 16.61
C GLY A 177 11.14 21.27 17.36
N PRO A 178 10.63 22.31 18.05
CA PRO A 178 9.49 22.17 18.96
C PRO A 178 8.17 21.76 18.28
N TYR A 179 8.08 21.85 16.96
CA TYR A 179 6.89 21.48 16.19
C TYR A 179 7.14 20.35 15.20
N GLY A 180 8.29 19.70 15.30
CA GLY A 180 8.66 18.58 14.44
C GLY A 180 8.84 17.29 15.21
N ALA A 181 8.81 16.19 14.48
CA ALA A 181 9.03 14.84 14.98
C ALA A 181 9.83 14.04 13.96
N GLY A 182 10.57 13.05 14.44
CA GLY A 182 11.16 12.03 13.58
C GLY A 182 10.06 11.12 13.02
N LEU A 183 9.93 11.09 11.70
CA LEU A 183 9.04 10.20 10.97
C LEU A 183 9.84 9.02 10.44
N HIS A 184 9.47 7.80 10.79
CA HIS A 184 9.92 6.62 10.04
C HIS A 184 9.11 6.45 8.76
N ILE A 185 9.76 6.16 7.64
CA ILE A 185 9.13 5.89 6.33
C ILE A 185 8.42 4.53 6.40
N ILE A 186 9.16 3.49 6.77
CA ILE A 186 8.61 2.21 7.21
C ILE A 186 8.34 2.33 8.72
N PRO A 187 7.10 2.14 9.19
CA PRO A 187 6.74 2.40 10.58
C PRO A 187 7.62 1.64 11.58
N HIS A 188 8.12 2.32 12.62
CA HIS A 188 8.94 1.71 13.68
C HIS A 188 8.32 0.42 14.25
N LYS A 189 7.00 0.42 14.45
CA LYS A 189 6.23 -0.72 14.95
C LYS A 189 6.36 -2.01 14.13
N ARG A 190 6.74 -1.92 12.84
CA ARG A 190 6.96 -3.11 12.01
C ARG A 190 8.22 -3.87 12.45
N GLY A 191 9.18 -3.18 13.08
CA GLY A 191 10.42 -3.75 13.54
C GLY A 191 11.44 -4.00 12.43
N SER A 192 12.69 -4.24 12.82
CA SER A 192 13.83 -4.40 11.90
C SER A 192 13.71 -5.65 11.01
N GLU A 193 12.92 -6.65 11.41
CA GLU A 193 12.73 -7.87 10.63
C GLU A 193 11.88 -7.63 9.36
N TRP A 194 10.74 -6.96 9.51
CA TRP A 194 9.94 -6.48 8.37
C TRP A 194 10.77 -5.56 7.47
N PHE A 195 11.50 -4.64 8.08
CA PHE A 195 12.34 -3.69 7.38
C PHE A 195 13.38 -4.39 6.48
N ARG A 196 14.10 -5.38 7.03
CA ARG A 196 15.05 -6.19 6.27
C ARG A 196 14.39 -6.94 5.13
N LEU A 197 13.22 -7.55 5.35
CA LEU A 197 12.51 -8.28 4.28
C LEU A 197 12.14 -7.35 3.13
N ILE A 198 11.72 -6.12 3.41
CA ILE A 198 11.45 -5.13 2.36
C ILE A 198 12.73 -4.80 1.58
N VAL A 199 13.84 -4.57 2.29
CA VAL A 199 15.13 -4.21 1.68
C VAL A 199 15.73 -5.36 0.87
N GLU A 200 15.70 -6.58 1.39
CA GLU A 200 16.29 -7.79 0.78
C GLU A 200 15.48 -8.25 -0.45
N ASN A 201 14.16 -8.07 -0.44
CA ASN A 201 13.27 -8.48 -1.52
C ASN A 201 12.92 -7.33 -2.47
N ARG A 202 13.65 -6.23 -2.54
CA ARG A 202 13.39 -5.17 -3.53
C ARG A 202 14.64 -4.89 -4.35
N PRO A 203 14.53 -4.84 -5.69
CA PRO A 203 15.62 -4.38 -6.52
C PRO A 203 16.04 -2.95 -6.13
N SER A 204 17.35 -2.74 -5.93
CA SER A 204 17.93 -1.42 -5.75
C SER A 204 18.68 -1.00 -7.01
N TYR A 205 18.47 0.24 -7.44
CA TYR A 205 19.06 0.77 -8.68
C TYR A 205 20.18 1.78 -8.45
N ASN A 206 20.04 2.64 -7.45
CA ASN A 206 20.90 3.81 -7.27
C ASN A 206 21.34 4.02 -5.82
N GLU A 207 21.17 3.01 -4.97
CA GLU A 207 21.44 3.10 -3.54
C GLU A 207 22.13 1.82 -3.04
N GLU A 208 23.12 2.01 -2.16
CA GLU A 208 23.73 0.91 -1.42
C GLU A 208 22.83 0.52 -0.23
N VAL A 209 21.98 -0.47 -0.45
CA VAL A 209 20.95 -0.92 0.50
C VAL A 209 21.44 -2.02 1.45
N THR A 210 22.62 -2.61 1.23
CA THR A 210 23.18 -3.69 2.08
C THR A 210 23.41 -3.28 3.53
N ALA A 211 23.58 -1.98 3.78
CA ALA A 211 23.71 -1.38 5.10
C ALA A 211 22.36 -1.03 5.76
N LEU A 212 21.23 -1.05 5.02
CA LEU A 212 19.88 -0.81 5.58
C LEU A 212 19.41 -2.06 6.32
N ARG A 213 19.81 -2.20 7.59
CA ARG A 213 19.49 -3.41 8.39
C ARG A 213 18.62 -3.17 9.60
N ASP A 214 18.53 -1.92 10.05
CA ASP A 214 17.80 -1.57 11.27
C ASP A 214 16.67 -0.59 10.99
N ILE A 215 15.55 -0.76 11.70
CA ILE A 215 14.37 0.10 11.57
C ILE A 215 14.69 1.56 11.93
N ASN A 216 15.70 1.80 12.79
CA ASN A 216 16.19 3.12 13.16
C ASN A 216 17.40 3.58 12.32
N ASP A 217 17.67 2.97 11.16
CA ASP A 217 18.61 3.56 10.19
C ASP A 217 18.07 4.94 9.79
N ILE A 218 18.92 5.97 9.85
CA ILE A 218 18.55 7.35 9.54
C ILE A 218 17.93 7.50 8.13
N ARG A 219 18.25 6.60 7.19
CA ARG A 219 17.67 6.58 5.84
C ARG A 219 16.23 6.08 5.82
N ASN A 220 15.76 5.41 6.87
CA ASN A 220 14.34 5.13 7.12
C ASN A 220 13.64 6.32 7.81
N GLY A 221 14.33 7.43 8.06
CA GLY A 221 13.80 8.55 8.82
C GLY A 221 13.81 9.87 8.05
N VAL A 222 12.89 10.76 8.42
CA VAL A 222 12.89 12.16 7.99
C VAL A 222 12.36 13.01 9.15
N PHE A 223 12.90 14.21 9.38
CA PHE A 223 12.32 15.14 10.36
C PHE A 223 11.15 15.90 9.74
N VAL A 224 9.93 15.82 10.29
CA VAL A 224 8.73 16.47 9.73
C VAL A 224 8.00 17.32 10.74
N SER A 225 7.28 18.34 10.28
CA SER A 225 6.26 19.00 11.12
C SER A 225 5.15 18.02 11.48
N ILE A 226 4.54 18.15 12.66
CA ILE A 226 3.44 17.28 13.15
C ILE A 226 2.31 17.13 12.11
N MET A 227 1.94 18.21 11.42
CA MET A 227 0.90 18.14 10.37
C MET A 227 1.26 17.21 9.21
N LEU A 228 2.52 17.23 8.78
CA LEU A 228 3.02 16.32 7.73
C LEU A 228 3.17 14.91 8.25
N HIS A 229 3.58 14.76 9.52
CA HIS A 229 3.61 13.47 10.18
C HIS A 229 2.25 12.77 10.02
N HIS A 230 1.16 13.45 10.43
CA HIS A 230 -0.20 12.93 10.32
C HIS A 230 -0.62 12.63 8.87
N GLY A 231 -0.30 13.52 7.92
CA GLY A 231 -0.66 13.33 6.51
C GLY A 231 0.01 12.10 5.88
N ILE A 232 1.30 11.88 6.18
CA ILE A 232 2.03 10.69 5.70
C ILE A 232 1.57 9.44 6.47
N ASP A 233 1.31 9.55 7.78
CA ASP A 233 0.80 8.47 8.62
C ASP A 233 -0.54 7.91 8.15
N ALA A 234 -1.44 8.84 7.86
CA ALA A 234 -2.75 8.56 7.32
C ALA A 234 -2.69 8.21 5.82
N GLY A 235 -1.50 8.08 5.23
CA GLY A 235 -1.32 7.68 3.84
C GLY A 235 -2.07 8.58 2.86
N HIS A 236 -2.19 9.88 3.18
CA HIS A 236 -2.72 10.90 2.28
C HIS A 236 -1.60 11.55 1.47
N ALA A 237 -0.37 11.49 1.98
CA ALA A 237 0.81 12.01 1.31
C ALA A 237 1.92 10.97 1.23
N ALA A 238 2.70 11.05 0.15
CA ALA A 238 3.91 10.27 -0.04
C ALA A 238 5.04 11.18 -0.53
N ILE A 239 6.28 10.70 -0.43
CA ILE A 239 7.46 11.43 -0.88
C ILE A 239 8.01 10.75 -2.13
N LEU A 240 8.01 11.47 -3.25
CA LEU A 240 8.57 11.01 -4.51
C LEU A 240 10.02 11.45 -4.64
N LYS A 241 10.94 10.49 -4.76
CA LYS A 241 12.32 10.78 -5.17
C LYS A 241 12.49 10.71 -6.68
N THR A 242 13.08 11.76 -7.28
CA THR A 242 13.53 11.80 -8.69
C THR A 242 14.97 12.32 -8.83
N PRO A 243 15.73 11.93 -9.88
CA PRO A 243 15.37 10.91 -10.85
C PRO A 243 15.30 9.53 -10.19
N ASN A 244 14.41 8.69 -10.68
CA ASN A 244 14.34 7.26 -10.36
C ASN A 244 14.41 6.46 -11.67
N HIS A 245 14.23 5.14 -11.59
CA HIS A 245 14.35 4.25 -12.75
C HIS A 245 13.39 4.64 -13.90
N ILE A 246 12.24 5.25 -13.58
CA ILE A 246 11.22 5.64 -14.54
C ILE A 246 11.20 7.16 -14.72
N LEU A 247 10.91 7.92 -13.66
CA LEU A 247 10.66 9.35 -13.71
C LEU A 247 11.96 10.17 -13.61
N LYS A 248 12.07 11.17 -14.49
CA LYS A 248 13.10 12.22 -14.45
C LYS A 248 12.61 13.40 -13.60
N THR A 249 13.53 14.23 -13.13
CA THR A 249 13.17 15.44 -12.35
C THR A 249 12.29 16.43 -13.11
N LYS A 250 12.40 16.46 -14.44
CA LYS A 250 11.59 17.28 -15.36
C LYS A 250 10.19 16.71 -15.63
N ASP A 251 9.95 15.45 -15.26
CA ASP A 251 8.63 14.84 -15.41
C ASP A 251 7.70 15.26 -14.25
N ILE A 252 8.23 15.94 -13.23
CA ILE A 252 7.50 16.41 -12.05
C ILE A 252 7.29 17.92 -12.15
N PRO A 253 6.09 18.45 -11.81
CA PRO A 253 5.82 19.88 -11.84
C PRO A 253 6.90 20.74 -11.17
N PRO A 254 7.12 21.98 -11.62
CA PRO A 254 8.09 22.88 -11.02
C PRO A 254 7.82 23.06 -9.52
N ARG A 255 8.89 22.99 -8.72
CA ARG A 255 8.79 23.12 -7.27
C ARG A 255 8.18 24.46 -6.85
N HIS A 256 7.41 24.43 -5.78
CA HIS A 256 7.04 25.66 -5.07
C HIS A 256 8.30 26.37 -4.53
N ARG A 257 8.47 27.66 -4.85
CA ARG A 257 9.59 28.47 -4.33
C ARG A 257 9.28 28.96 -2.92
N ARG A 258 10.01 28.44 -1.94
CA ARG A 258 9.92 28.93 -0.55
C ARG A 258 10.64 30.27 -0.44
N LYS A 259 9.93 31.31 0.02
CA LYS A 259 10.47 32.68 0.17
C LYS A 259 11.52 32.78 1.28
N ASN A 260 11.31 32.08 2.39
CA ASN A 260 12.12 32.21 3.60
C ASN A 260 12.88 30.91 3.90
N MET A 261 13.73 30.49 2.97
CA MET A 261 14.58 29.32 3.19
C MET A 261 15.79 29.71 4.04
N ARG A 262 16.11 28.92 5.08
CA ARG A 262 17.28 29.15 5.93
C ARG A 262 18.58 29.12 5.10
N GLU A 263 19.57 29.89 5.53
CA GLU A 263 20.87 29.94 4.85
C GLU A 263 21.65 28.62 4.91
N ASP A 264 21.42 27.81 5.93
CA ASP A 264 22.08 26.53 6.15
C ASP A 264 21.41 25.35 5.43
N VAL A 265 20.32 25.57 4.69
CA VAL A 265 19.63 24.53 3.90
C VAL A 265 19.61 24.86 2.41
N SER A 266 19.55 23.82 1.58
CA SER A 266 19.45 23.96 0.12
C SER A 266 18.74 22.76 -0.51
N TYR A 267 18.09 23.02 -1.65
CA TYR A 267 17.58 21.95 -2.48
C TYR A 267 18.76 21.14 -3.05
N PRO A 268 18.70 19.80 -3.07
CA PRO A 268 19.72 19.00 -3.74
C PRO A 268 19.79 19.34 -5.24
N THR A 269 21.01 19.42 -5.80
CA THR A 269 21.23 19.94 -7.16
C THR A 269 20.70 19.01 -8.26
N HIS A 270 20.85 17.69 -8.11
CA HIS A 270 20.56 16.71 -9.16
C HIS A 270 19.43 15.74 -8.81
N ARG A 271 18.75 15.97 -7.69
CA ARG A 271 17.67 15.12 -7.19
C ARG A 271 16.62 15.95 -6.49
N ARG A 272 15.39 15.46 -6.50
CA ARG A 272 14.24 16.07 -5.83
C ARG A 272 13.61 15.03 -4.92
N TYR A 273 13.22 15.46 -3.72
CA TYR A 273 12.38 14.70 -2.80
C TYR A 273 11.10 15.49 -2.64
N THR A 274 10.12 15.18 -3.47
CA THR A 274 8.91 15.97 -3.67
C THR A 274 7.79 15.36 -2.84
N LEU A 275 7.25 16.12 -1.89
CA LEU A 275 6.04 15.71 -1.16
C LEU A 275 4.83 15.84 -2.08
N GLN A 276 4.04 14.77 -2.15
CA GLN A 276 2.84 14.71 -2.98
C GLN A 276 1.63 14.26 -2.18
N TRP A 277 0.55 15.05 -2.22
CA TRP A 277 -0.76 14.69 -1.71
C TRP A 277 -1.48 13.84 -2.75
N LEU A 278 -1.76 12.58 -2.40
CA LEU A 278 -2.43 11.60 -3.24
C LEU A 278 -3.94 11.58 -2.99
N ASP A 279 -4.35 11.91 -1.77
CA ASP A 279 -5.73 12.14 -1.39
C ASP A 279 -6.01 13.65 -1.33
N GLN A 280 -6.73 14.16 -2.33
CA GLN A 280 -7.05 15.59 -2.46
C GLN A 280 -8.34 15.99 -1.75
N ASP A 281 -9.09 15.05 -1.19
CA ASP A 281 -10.37 15.38 -0.54
C ASP A 281 -10.18 15.72 0.95
N LYS A 282 -8.93 15.64 1.46
CA LYS A 282 -8.62 15.80 2.89
C LYS A 282 -7.96 17.15 3.26
N PRO A 283 -8.39 17.79 4.38
CA PRO A 283 -8.08 19.18 4.68
C PRO A 283 -6.85 19.37 5.60
N PRO A 284 -5.63 19.21 5.08
CA PRO A 284 -4.67 20.28 5.34
C PRO A 284 -3.90 20.73 4.09
N MET A 285 -4.39 20.41 2.88
CA MET A 285 -3.73 20.80 1.63
C MET A 285 -3.49 22.32 1.49
N HIS A 286 -4.31 23.15 2.12
CA HIS A 286 -4.19 24.60 2.01
C HIS A 286 -2.94 25.16 2.72
N LEU A 287 -2.39 24.44 3.71
CA LEU A 287 -1.23 24.90 4.47
C LEU A 287 0.09 24.45 3.84
N ILE A 288 0.10 23.29 3.18
CA ILE A 288 1.29 22.73 2.57
C ILE A 288 0.99 22.38 1.11
N PRO A 289 1.47 23.22 0.17
CA PRO A 289 1.14 23.03 -1.24
C PRO A 289 1.66 21.69 -1.74
N ASN A 290 0.91 21.09 -2.67
CA ASN A 290 1.34 19.89 -3.37
C ASN A 290 2.62 20.16 -4.18
N ASN A 291 3.41 19.11 -4.43
CA ASN A 291 4.70 19.16 -5.15
C ASN A 291 5.74 20.11 -4.53
N ILE A 292 5.80 20.18 -3.21
CA ILE A 292 6.86 20.89 -2.50
C ILE A 292 8.12 20.01 -2.42
N ASP A 293 9.27 20.58 -2.79
CA ASP A 293 10.55 19.88 -2.72
C ASP A 293 11.19 20.04 -1.34
N ALA A 294 11.81 18.98 -0.84
CA ALA A 294 12.64 19.02 0.35
C ALA A 294 13.92 19.84 0.12
N ALA A 295 14.28 20.70 1.07
CA ALA A 295 15.63 21.21 1.19
C ALA A 295 16.26 20.68 2.48
N PHE A 296 17.53 20.31 2.38
CA PHE A 296 18.26 19.70 3.47
C PHE A 296 19.44 20.58 3.90
N LYS A 297 19.99 20.29 5.07
CA LYS A 297 21.23 20.91 5.57
C LYS A 297 22.35 20.85 4.52
N LYS A 298 22.99 21.98 4.26
CA LYS A 298 24.18 22.10 3.44
C LYS A 298 25.35 21.38 4.11
N HIS A 299 26.25 20.82 3.29
CA HIS A 299 27.51 20.21 3.74
C HIS A 299 27.38 19.08 4.77
N THR A 300 26.18 18.53 4.99
CA THR A 300 26.02 17.36 5.84
C THR A 300 26.51 16.10 5.13
N LYS A 301 27.21 15.24 5.87
CA LYS A 301 27.60 13.90 5.41
C LYS A 301 26.57 12.83 5.76
N LYS A 302 25.57 13.16 6.58
CA LYS A 302 24.50 12.23 6.94
C LYS A 302 23.70 11.87 5.68
N PRO A 303 23.37 10.58 5.47
CA PRO A 303 22.66 10.15 4.28
C PRO A 303 21.23 10.69 4.29
N LYS A 304 20.63 10.77 3.10
CA LYS A 304 19.26 11.20 2.89
C LYS A 304 18.31 10.01 2.92
N PRO A 305 16.99 10.23 3.05
CA PRO A 305 16.00 9.16 2.98
C PRO A 305 16.27 8.20 1.81
N SER A 306 16.15 6.89 2.08
CA SER A 306 16.38 5.84 1.10
C SER A 306 15.39 5.93 -0.05
N ASP A 307 15.91 5.82 -1.27
CA ASP A 307 15.08 5.85 -2.48
C ASP A 307 14.13 4.65 -2.50
N LEU A 308 14.64 3.46 -2.15
CA LEU A 308 13.90 2.21 -2.11
C LEU A 308 12.71 2.30 -1.13
N LEU A 309 12.96 2.77 0.10
CA LEU A 309 11.92 2.88 1.12
C LEU A 309 10.87 3.91 0.75
N LEU A 310 11.29 5.04 0.15
CA LEU A 310 10.38 6.06 -0.34
C LEU A 310 9.46 5.55 -1.44
N HIS A 311 9.99 4.83 -2.43
CA HIS A 311 9.17 4.26 -3.52
C HIS A 311 8.27 3.13 -3.04
N TYR A 312 8.72 2.30 -2.10
CA TYR A 312 7.89 1.30 -1.44
C TYR A 312 6.71 1.94 -0.70
N ASN A 313 6.99 2.97 0.12
CA ASN A 313 5.96 3.72 0.83
C ASN A 313 5.02 4.45 -0.14
N TYR A 314 5.52 4.96 -1.27
CA TYR A 314 4.70 5.59 -2.30
C TYR A 314 3.72 4.59 -2.93
N GLY A 315 4.19 3.41 -3.31
CA GLY A 315 3.34 2.33 -3.82
C GLY A 315 2.27 1.93 -2.81
N ALA A 316 2.66 1.73 -1.55
CA ALA A 316 1.72 1.43 -0.48
C ALA A 316 0.65 2.52 -0.33
N THR A 317 1.05 3.78 -0.28
CA THR A 317 0.15 4.93 -0.16
C THR A 317 -0.83 4.99 -1.33
N ALA A 318 -0.37 4.76 -2.56
CA ALA A 318 -1.23 4.68 -3.74
C ALA A 318 -2.28 3.56 -3.65
N ILE A 319 -1.90 2.37 -3.14
CA ILE A 319 -2.86 1.28 -2.89
C ILE A 319 -3.92 1.70 -1.88
N ARG A 320 -3.53 2.37 -0.79
CA ARG A 320 -4.49 2.84 0.21
C ARG A 320 -5.46 3.87 -0.36
N CYS A 321 -4.98 4.79 -1.19
CA CYS A 321 -5.83 5.84 -1.78
C CYS A 321 -6.75 5.31 -2.88
N TRP A 322 -6.27 4.42 -3.74
CA TRP A 322 -6.93 4.10 -5.02
C TRP A 322 -7.10 2.61 -5.30
N GLY A 323 -6.59 1.74 -4.44
CA GLY A 323 -6.56 0.30 -4.65
C GLY A 323 -7.92 -0.35 -4.53
N LEU A 324 -8.32 -1.08 -5.56
CA LEU A 324 -9.51 -1.94 -5.60
C LEU A 324 -9.08 -3.38 -5.89
N GLY A 325 -9.75 -4.35 -5.28
CA GLY A 325 -9.40 -5.77 -5.44
C GLY A 325 -8.11 -6.18 -4.72
N THR A 326 -7.74 -5.48 -3.65
CA THR A 326 -6.47 -5.70 -2.92
C THR A 326 -6.31 -7.11 -2.34
N GLU A 327 -7.41 -7.86 -2.20
CA GLU A 327 -7.42 -9.27 -1.82
C GLU A 327 -6.68 -10.15 -2.82
N VAL A 328 -6.67 -9.81 -4.12
CA VAL A 328 -5.89 -10.57 -5.12
C VAL A 328 -4.40 -10.45 -4.83
N LEU A 329 -3.93 -9.25 -4.49
CA LEU A 329 -2.55 -9.03 -4.08
C LEU A 329 -2.23 -9.78 -2.78
N GLN A 330 -3.10 -9.70 -1.77
CA GLN A 330 -2.88 -10.35 -0.45
C GLN A 330 -2.88 -11.88 -0.53
N ASN A 331 -3.77 -12.46 -1.34
CA ASN A 331 -3.91 -13.91 -1.47
C ASN A 331 -2.76 -14.53 -2.28
N ARG A 332 -2.22 -13.79 -3.24
CA ARG A 332 -1.24 -14.31 -4.20
C ARG A 332 0.19 -14.05 -3.79
N ALA A 333 0.45 -12.91 -3.13
CA ALA A 333 1.82 -12.49 -2.91
C ALA A 333 2.58 -13.36 -1.90
N ASN A 334 1.89 -14.04 -0.97
CA ASN A 334 2.51 -14.65 0.22
C ASN A 334 3.75 -13.84 0.65
N PRO A 335 3.61 -12.50 0.74
CA PRO A 335 4.78 -11.64 0.77
C PRO A 335 5.58 -12.06 1.99
N PRO A 336 6.91 -12.06 1.91
CA PRO A 336 7.73 -12.47 3.02
C PRO A 336 7.41 -11.58 4.21
N ARG A 337 6.67 -12.15 5.16
CA ARG A 337 6.31 -11.56 6.43
C ARG A 337 7.18 -12.21 7.47
N PRO A 338 7.64 -11.46 8.49
CA PRO A 338 8.23 -12.08 9.65
C PRO A 338 7.27 -13.13 10.21
N SER A 339 7.83 -14.20 10.75
CA SER A 339 7.04 -15.15 11.53
C SER A 339 6.28 -14.36 12.59
N LEU A 340 4.97 -14.65 12.73
CA LEU A 340 4.17 -14.01 13.76
C LEU A 340 4.93 -14.17 15.09
N PRO A 341 5.13 -13.09 15.87
CA PRO A 341 5.81 -13.21 17.14
C PRO A 341 5.10 -14.30 17.93
N ILE A 342 5.87 -15.32 18.33
CA ILE A 342 5.38 -16.42 19.15
C ILE A 342 4.70 -15.74 20.33
N PRO A 343 3.41 -16.02 20.62
CA PRO A 343 2.73 -15.40 21.74
C PRO A 343 3.64 -15.52 22.96
N HIS A 344 4.08 -14.38 23.51
CA HIS A 344 4.89 -14.40 24.71
C HIS A 344 4.12 -15.27 25.71
N PRO A 345 4.73 -16.35 26.26
CA PRO A 345 4.05 -17.21 27.19
C PRO A 345 3.49 -16.31 28.26
N THR A 346 2.16 -16.22 28.33
CA THR A 346 1.45 -15.36 29.24
C THR A 346 2.03 -15.65 30.60
N ALA A 347 2.81 -14.70 31.15
CA ALA A 347 3.46 -14.89 32.42
C ALA A 347 2.36 -15.29 33.39
N GLY A 348 2.40 -16.54 33.84
CA GLY A 348 1.35 -17.11 34.67
C GLY A 348 1.10 -16.15 35.81
N ASN A 349 -0.15 -15.72 35.97
CA ASN A 349 -0.60 -14.88 37.07
C ASN A 349 -0.08 -15.49 38.38
N SER A 350 1.06 -14.98 38.84
CA SER A 350 1.61 -15.34 40.12
C SER A 350 0.79 -14.59 41.13
N THR A 351 -0.27 -15.23 41.62
CA THR A 351 -1.01 -14.82 42.80
C THR A 351 -0.02 -14.74 43.96
N ALA A 352 0.48 -13.54 44.23
CA ALA A 352 1.27 -13.23 45.40
C ALA A 352 0.68 -12.00 46.10
N GLY A 353 -0.01 -12.28 47.22
CA GLY A 353 0.15 -11.55 48.47
C GLY A 353 -0.34 -10.10 48.51
N ALA A 354 -1.45 -9.91 49.23
CA ALA A 354 -1.90 -8.62 49.73
C ALA A 354 -0.80 -7.89 50.54
N GLY A 355 -0.59 -6.62 50.22
CA GLY A 355 0.23 -5.70 51.00
C GLY A 355 -0.19 -4.26 50.70
N ALA A 356 -1.05 -3.72 51.56
CA ALA A 356 -1.60 -2.38 51.47
C ALA A 356 -0.53 -1.31 51.75
N VAL A 357 -0.38 -0.33 50.85
CA VAL A 357 0.13 1.02 51.18
C VAL A 357 -0.59 2.05 50.32
N THR A 358 -1.33 2.92 51.02
CA THR A 358 -2.04 4.11 50.56
C THR A 358 -1.06 5.21 50.17
N ARG A 359 -1.24 5.85 49.00
CA ARG A 359 -0.79 7.23 48.79
C ARG A 359 -1.59 7.94 47.68
N GLU A 360 -2.33 8.96 48.11
CA GLU A 360 -3.00 9.97 47.29
C GLU A 360 -2.01 10.77 46.44
N SER A 361 -2.38 11.06 45.19
CA SER A 361 -2.07 12.35 44.56
C SER A 361 -2.95 12.60 43.32
N VAL A 362 -3.96 13.46 43.54
CA VAL A 362 -4.46 14.54 42.66
C VAL A 362 -4.57 14.26 41.16
N GLU A 363 -5.80 13.93 40.74
CA GLU A 363 -6.27 14.03 39.36
C GLU A 363 -6.54 15.50 39.00
N SER A 364 -5.93 15.96 37.91
CA SER A 364 -6.34 17.18 37.20
C SER A 364 -7.09 16.74 35.95
N GLU A 365 -8.41 16.82 35.99
CA GLU A 365 -9.31 16.58 34.86
C GLU A 365 -9.06 17.60 33.73
N GLY A 366 -8.24 17.21 32.76
CA GLY A 366 -8.23 17.80 31.43
C GLY A 366 -9.19 17.03 30.55
N GLN A 367 -10.38 17.59 30.31
CA GLN A 367 -11.43 16.99 29.50
C GLN A 367 -10.94 16.87 28.05
N ALA A 368 -10.51 15.66 27.66
CA ALA A 368 -10.16 15.35 26.29
C ALA A 368 -11.41 15.49 25.41
N THR A 369 -11.36 16.36 24.42
CA THR A 369 -12.39 16.45 23.37
C THR A 369 -12.18 15.28 22.41
N TRP A 370 -13.07 14.30 22.52
CA TRP A 370 -13.18 13.15 21.61
C TRP A 370 -13.75 13.64 20.29
N ASP A 371 -13.13 13.29 19.17
CA ASP A 371 -13.72 13.57 17.86
C ASP A 371 -14.70 12.47 17.43
N GLU A 372 -15.42 12.71 16.33
CA GLU A 372 -16.46 11.80 15.83
C GLU A 372 -15.91 10.41 15.49
N ASP A 373 -14.62 10.31 15.12
CA ASP A 373 -13.96 9.05 14.81
C ASP A 373 -13.58 8.27 16.08
N ASP A 374 -13.19 8.96 17.16
CA ASP A 374 -12.97 8.34 18.49
C ASP A 374 -14.28 7.81 19.07
N VAL A 375 -15.37 8.55 18.90
CA VAL A 375 -16.73 8.12 19.28
C VAL A 375 -17.14 6.90 18.47
N MET A 376 -16.90 6.89 17.16
CA MET A 376 -17.22 5.76 16.29
C MET A 376 -16.36 4.52 16.56
N LEU A 377 -15.06 4.66 16.83
CA LEU A 377 -14.18 3.55 17.20
C LEU A 377 -14.52 2.98 18.58
N PHE A 378 -14.91 3.82 19.53
CA PHE A 378 -15.42 3.38 20.83
C PHE A 378 -16.71 2.56 20.66
N PHE A 379 -17.65 3.01 19.82
CA PHE A 379 -18.91 2.28 19.57
C PHE A 379 -18.71 1.01 18.73
N LEU A 380 -17.83 0.99 17.74
CA LEU A 380 -17.51 -0.20 16.94
C LEU A 380 -16.84 -1.28 17.80
N ARG A 381 -15.90 -0.89 18.68
CA ARG A 381 -15.20 -1.81 19.60
C ARG A 381 -16.08 -2.23 20.80
N ASN A 382 -17.08 -1.44 21.17
CA ASN A 382 -18.05 -1.76 22.22
C ASN A 382 -19.37 -2.38 21.73
N SER A 383 -19.60 -2.47 20.42
CA SER A 383 -20.79 -3.13 19.90
C SER A 383 -20.87 -4.56 20.42
N SER A 384 -22.08 -4.98 20.83
CA SER A 384 -22.33 -6.34 21.32
C SER A 384 -21.84 -7.38 20.31
N THR A 385 -22.00 -7.11 19.02
CA THR A 385 -21.54 -7.98 17.92
C THR A 385 -20.01 -8.08 17.82
N ALA A 386 -19.26 -6.99 18.00
CA ALA A 386 -17.80 -7.04 17.98
C ALA A 386 -17.24 -7.75 19.22
N LYS A 387 -17.83 -7.49 20.40
CA LYS A 387 -17.52 -8.22 21.63
C LYS A 387 -17.81 -9.71 21.48
N GLU A 388 -18.96 -10.07 20.91
CA GLU A 388 -19.34 -11.47 20.67
C GLU A 388 -18.38 -12.17 19.70
N ARG A 389 -17.99 -11.51 18.60
CA ARG A 389 -16.98 -12.05 17.67
C ARG A 389 -15.62 -12.27 18.36
N HIS A 390 -15.21 -11.32 19.20
CA HIS A 390 -13.98 -11.44 19.98
C HIS A 390 -14.05 -12.59 20.98
N PHE A 391 -15.13 -12.68 21.78
CA PHE A 391 -15.33 -13.78 22.73
C PHE A 391 -15.41 -15.14 22.04
N LYS A 392 -16.09 -15.23 20.88
CA LYS A 392 -16.16 -16.46 20.09
C LYS A 392 -14.78 -16.90 19.61
N LYS A 393 -13.96 -15.96 19.13
CA LYS A 393 -12.58 -16.23 18.71
C LYS A 393 -11.71 -16.69 19.89
N VAL A 394 -11.79 -16.03 21.04
CA VAL A 394 -11.04 -16.42 22.26
C VAL A 394 -11.47 -17.79 22.75
N ALA A 395 -12.76 -18.13 22.70
CA ALA A 395 -13.27 -19.44 23.08
C ALA A 395 -12.79 -20.54 22.13
N GLU A 396 -12.76 -20.26 20.82
CA GLU A 396 -12.25 -21.18 19.80
C GLU A 396 -10.74 -21.44 19.97
N ASP A 397 -9.96 -20.39 20.20
CA ASP A 397 -8.52 -20.49 20.45
C ASP A 397 -8.23 -21.27 21.76
N THR A 398 -9.02 -21.04 22.81
CA THR A 398 -8.92 -21.78 24.08
C THR A 398 -9.20 -23.27 23.87
N ARG A 399 -10.27 -23.61 23.16
CA ARG A 399 -10.62 -25.01 22.85
C ARG A 399 -9.54 -25.70 22.03
N ARG A 400 -8.93 -24.97 21.09
CA ARG A 400 -7.83 -25.48 20.27
C ARG A 400 -6.58 -25.79 21.10
N ILE A 401 -6.25 -24.94 22.08
CA ILE A 401 -5.15 -25.16 23.02
C ILE A 401 -5.42 -26.37 23.92
N GLU A 402 -6.64 -26.54 24.41
CA GLU A 402 -7.02 -27.70 25.24
C GLU A 402 -6.98 -29.02 24.46
N GLN A 403 -7.49 -29.03 23.22
CA GLN A 403 -7.39 -30.19 22.33
C GLN A 403 -5.94 -30.55 22.02
N TRP A 404 -5.08 -29.54 21.85
CA TRP A 404 -3.66 -29.76 21.65
C TRP A 404 -3.00 -30.38 22.90
N ARG A 405 -3.32 -29.89 24.11
CA ARG A 405 -2.83 -30.46 25.37
C ARG A 405 -3.27 -31.90 25.60
N GLY A 406 -4.49 -32.27 25.20
CA GLY A 406 -4.99 -33.64 25.31
C GLY A 406 -4.37 -34.63 24.33
N GLY A 407 -3.73 -34.15 23.26
CA GLY A 407 -3.12 -34.99 22.22
C GLY A 407 -1.64 -35.29 22.41
N VAL A 408 -0.99 -34.74 23.44
CA VAL A 408 0.43 -34.99 23.73
C VAL A 408 0.54 -36.18 24.69
N PRO A 409 1.11 -37.33 24.29
CA PRO A 409 1.33 -38.47 25.18
C PRO A 409 2.24 -38.05 26.34
N GLN A 410 1.84 -38.37 27.57
CA GLN A 410 2.62 -38.00 28.77
C GLN A 410 3.89 -38.85 28.98
N ASP A 411 4.10 -39.89 28.18
CA ASP A 411 5.22 -40.84 28.37
C ASP A 411 6.52 -40.40 27.68
N SER A 412 6.86 -39.11 27.75
CA SER A 412 8.14 -38.60 27.23
C SER A 412 8.69 -37.49 28.13
N VAL A 413 8.90 -37.83 29.40
CA VAL A 413 9.84 -37.14 30.30
C VAL A 413 10.68 -38.17 31.02
#